data_AF-A0A7C1I096-F1
#
_entry.id   AF-A0A7C1I096-F1
#
_cell.length_a   1.000
_cell.length_b   1.000
_cell.length_c   1.000
_cell.angle_alpha   90.00
_cell.angle_beta   90.00
_cell.angle_gamma   90.00
#
_symmetry.space_group_name_H-M   'P 1'
#
loop_
_entity.id
_entity.type
_entity.pdbx_description
1 polymer ?
#
loop_
_entity_poly.entity_id
_entity_poly.type
_entity_poly.pdbx_seq_one_letter_code
_entity_poly.pdbx_strand_id
1 'polypeptide(L)'
;GINTAIIPYAQGIGFAVPVNMAKQIMDDLVKYGKVNRGWLGIYLQPLSREFASAYGIDTDFGAVVSDVVKGSPAEKAGISRGDVIIEMNGKKIVDHRDVVVGVRQQLAGQKVEIKILRRGVEKKINVTLGNVPSVSAAGVSPAQPAPRVAARLGITVSPVTEETMDEFGFSSDHGVVVTEVQPGSVGNRLRLNRGDVILEINGQKISDTAKWEEILSKAPKNVVFLVLREDRTFFVSANL
;
A
#
# COMPACT_ATOMS: atom_id res chain seq x y z
N GLY A 1 33.62 5.57 -2.29
CA GLY A 1 32.57 4.77 -2.94
C GLY A 1 33.21 3.82 -3.93
N ILE A 2 32.41 2.96 -4.56
CA ILE A 2 32.87 2.09 -5.66
C ILE A 2 32.21 2.60 -6.94
N ASN A 3 32.99 2.96 -7.96
CA ASN A 3 32.45 3.40 -9.25
C ASN A 3 31.73 2.22 -9.92
N THR A 4 30.51 2.46 -10.43
CA THR A 4 29.63 1.35 -10.86
C THR A 4 29.05 1.56 -12.25
N ALA A 5 28.75 2.80 -12.65
CA ALA A 5 28.21 3.06 -13.98
C ALA A 5 28.67 4.41 -14.53
N ILE A 6 28.72 4.49 -15.85
CA ILE A 6 28.94 5.71 -16.63
C ILE A 6 27.80 5.83 -17.64
N ILE A 7 27.37 7.05 -17.95
CA ILE A 7 26.54 7.29 -19.14
C ILE A 7 27.49 7.70 -20.27
N PRO A 8 27.73 6.85 -21.30
CA PRO A 8 28.84 7.05 -22.25
C PRO A 8 28.81 8.38 -23.01
N TYR A 9 27.62 8.98 -23.16
CA TYR A 9 27.39 10.22 -23.90
C TYR A 9 27.18 11.45 -23.00
N ALA A 10 27.21 11.29 -21.68
CA ALA A 10 27.14 12.40 -20.74
C ALA A 10 28.55 12.66 -20.18
N GLN A 11 29.22 13.71 -20.67
CA GLN A 11 30.56 14.06 -20.20
C GLN A 11 30.55 14.33 -18.69
N GLY A 12 31.37 13.59 -17.94
CA GLY A 12 31.64 13.85 -16.52
C GLY A 12 30.63 13.28 -15.52
N ILE A 13 29.64 12.48 -15.94
CA ILE A 13 28.68 11.86 -15.00
C ILE A 13 29.09 10.41 -14.71
N GLY A 14 29.56 10.18 -13.48
CA GLY A 14 29.84 8.84 -12.93
C GLY A 14 28.95 8.52 -11.73
N PHE A 15 28.49 7.28 -11.63
CA PHE A 15 27.68 6.80 -10.51
C PHE A 15 28.51 5.89 -9.61
N ALA A 16 28.41 6.09 -8.29
CA ALA A 16 29.14 5.31 -7.31
C ALA A 16 28.22 4.73 -6.23
N VAL A 17 28.50 3.49 -5.84
CA VAL A 17 27.91 2.86 -4.66
C VAL A 17 28.62 3.39 -3.40
N PRO A 18 27.89 3.85 -2.36
CA PRO A 18 28.48 4.32 -1.11
C PRO A 18 29.35 3.24 -0.43
N VAL A 19 30.49 3.63 0.14
CA VAL A 19 31.44 2.66 0.74
C VAL A 19 30.85 1.93 1.96
N ASN A 20 29.98 2.60 2.72
CA ASN A 20 29.32 1.99 3.89
C ASN A 20 28.37 0.85 3.46
N MET A 21 27.66 1.03 2.34
CA MET A 21 26.82 -0.02 1.75
C MET A 21 27.69 -1.19 1.28
N ALA A 22 28.82 -0.91 0.61
CA ALA A 22 29.72 -1.95 0.14
C ALA A 22 30.33 -2.79 1.29
N LYS A 23 30.74 -2.14 2.39
CA LYS A 23 31.28 -2.85 3.58
C LYS A 23 30.26 -3.81 4.17
N GLN A 24 29.04 -3.34 4.40
CA GLN A 24 28.03 -4.17 5.05
C GLN A 24 27.52 -5.29 4.13
N ILE A 25 27.47 -5.06 2.80
CA ILE A 25 27.22 -6.13 1.81
C ILE A 25 28.32 -7.20 1.85
N MET A 26 29.59 -6.78 1.94
CA MET A 26 30.72 -7.70 2.06
C MET A 26 30.62 -8.54 3.34
N ASP A 27 30.33 -7.90 4.48
CA ASP A 27 30.14 -8.60 5.76
C ASP A 27 29.00 -9.62 5.68
N ASP A 28 27.88 -9.25 5.04
CA ASP A 28 26.74 -10.14 4.81
C ASP A 28 27.12 -11.35 3.93
N LEU A 29 27.86 -11.12 2.85
CA LEU A 29 28.31 -12.18 1.94
C LEU A 29 29.29 -13.13 2.62
N VAL A 30 30.23 -12.61 3.42
CA VAL A 30 31.21 -13.42 4.17
C VAL A 30 30.50 -14.25 5.24
N LYS A 31 29.54 -13.65 5.97
CA LYS A 31 28.91 -14.29 7.13
C LYS A 31 27.75 -15.22 6.76
N TYR A 32 26.96 -14.86 5.75
CA TYR A 32 25.70 -15.53 5.44
C TYR A 32 25.64 -16.09 4.00
N GLY A 33 26.64 -15.81 3.16
CA GLY A 33 26.65 -16.21 1.74
C GLY A 33 25.61 -15.48 0.87
N LYS A 34 24.89 -14.49 1.41
CA LYS A 34 23.86 -13.72 0.71
C LYS A 34 23.70 -12.31 1.31
N VAL A 35 23.19 -11.38 0.52
CA VAL A 35 22.93 -10.00 0.95
C VAL A 35 21.55 -9.89 1.62
N ASN A 36 21.50 -9.35 2.84
CA ASN A 36 20.26 -9.17 3.58
C ASN A 36 19.73 -7.74 3.40
N ARG A 37 18.93 -7.53 2.35
CA ARG A 37 18.27 -6.24 2.13
C ARG A 37 17.24 -5.96 3.21
N GLY A 38 17.13 -4.68 3.58
CA GLY A 38 16.11 -4.22 4.50
C GLY A 38 14.70 -4.51 3.99
N TRP A 39 13.86 -5.02 4.88
CA TRP A 39 12.46 -5.33 4.61
C TRP A 39 11.57 -4.69 5.68
N LEU A 40 10.55 -3.97 5.24
CA LEU A 40 9.58 -3.31 6.12
C LEU A 40 8.28 -4.12 6.25
N GLY A 41 7.87 -4.79 5.17
CA GLY A 41 6.66 -5.62 5.11
C GLY A 41 5.37 -4.84 4.94
N ILE A 42 5.36 -3.85 4.05
CA ILE A 42 4.17 -3.06 3.70
C ILE A 42 3.94 -3.06 2.20
N TYR A 43 2.68 -2.88 1.82
CA TYR A 43 2.26 -2.57 0.47
C TYR A 43 1.88 -1.10 0.40
N LEU A 44 2.23 -0.47 -0.72
CA LEU A 44 2.11 0.97 -0.91
C LEU A 44 1.30 1.29 -2.15
N GLN A 45 0.55 2.39 -2.07
CA GLN A 45 -0.13 3.00 -3.20
C GLN A 45 0.20 4.50 -3.27
N PRO A 46 0.08 5.11 -4.46
CA PRO A 46 0.09 6.57 -4.59
C PRO A 46 -1.03 7.20 -3.74
N LEU A 47 -0.76 8.38 -3.18
CA LEU A 47 -1.80 9.19 -2.55
C LEU A 47 -2.71 9.81 -3.61
N SER A 48 -3.99 9.43 -3.61
CA SER A 48 -5.02 10.09 -4.43
C SER A 48 -5.66 11.25 -3.65
N ARG A 49 -6.21 12.23 -4.38
CA ARG A 49 -6.90 13.37 -3.76
C ARG A 49 -8.17 12.91 -3.03
N GLU A 50 -8.85 11.93 -3.60
CA GLU A 50 -10.06 11.33 -3.07
C GLU A 50 -9.75 10.60 -1.75
N PHE A 51 -8.63 9.87 -1.68
CA PHE A 51 -8.14 9.25 -0.45
C PHE A 51 -7.82 10.31 0.60
N ALA A 52 -7.03 11.32 0.23
CA ALA A 52 -6.61 12.36 1.16
C ALA A 52 -7.83 13.09 1.77
N SER A 53 -8.81 13.43 0.94
CA SER A 53 -10.05 14.08 1.38
C SER A 53 -10.87 13.19 2.34
N ALA A 54 -11.03 11.90 2.01
CA ALA A 54 -11.82 10.98 2.82
C ALA A 54 -11.17 10.67 4.18
N TYR A 55 -9.83 10.69 4.25
CA TYR A 55 -9.07 10.41 5.47
C TYR A 55 -8.63 11.67 6.24
N GLY A 56 -9.10 12.86 5.83
CA GLY A 56 -8.78 14.13 6.49
C GLY A 56 -7.29 14.50 6.43
N ILE A 57 -6.65 14.17 5.31
CA ILE A 57 -5.22 14.37 5.08
C ILE A 57 -5.04 15.62 4.23
N ASP A 58 -4.36 16.63 4.79
CA ASP A 58 -4.09 17.91 4.13
C ASP A 58 -2.70 17.91 3.45
N THR A 59 -2.49 16.94 2.56
CA THR A 59 -1.30 16.86 1.70
C THR A 59 -1.64 16.17 0.38
N ASP A 60 -0.90 16.52 -0.67
CA ASP A 60 -0.97 15.92 -2.00
C ASP A 60 0.22 15.00 -2.33
N PHE A 61 1.14 14.83 -1.38
CA PHE A 61 2.33 13.99 -1.52
C PHE A 61 2.38 12.89 -0.44
N GLY A 62 3.14 11.84 -0.72
CA GLY A 62 3.39 10.73 0.20
C GLY A 62 3.01 9.37 -0.35
N ALA A 63 3.05 8.36 0.51
CA ALA A 63 2.76 6.98 0.17
C ALA A 63 1.70 6.39 1.09
N VAL A 64 0.58 5.94 0.53
CA VAL A 64 -0.50 5.29 1.28
C VAL A 64 -0.09 3.85 1.60
N VAL A 65 -0.15 3.46 2.86
CA VAL A 65 0.01 2.06 3.29
C VAL A 65 -1.29 1.33 3.01
N SER A 66 -1.30 0.55 1.93
CA SER A 66 -2.49 -0.20 1.49
C SER A 66 -2.67 -1.48 2.28
N ASP A 67 -1.56 -2.14 2.64
CA ASP A 67 -1.57 -3.35 3.44
C ASP A 67 -0.28 -3.48 4.27
N VAL A 68 -0.35 -4.25 5.35
CA VAL A 68 0.75 -4.55 6.25
C VAL A 68 0.85 -6.06 6.41
N VAL A 69 2.02 -6.63 6.11
CA VAL A 69 2.24 -8.07 6.25
C VAL A 69 2.24 -8.44 7.73
N LYS A 70 1.46 -9.45 8.10
CA LYS A 70 1.39 -9.97 9.47
C LYS A 70 2.77 -10.46 9.94
N GLY A 71 3.14 -10.11 11.18
CA GLY A 71 4.43 -10.40 11.79
C GLY A 71 5.60 -9.56 11.27
N SER A 72 5.35 -8.62 10.34
CA SER A 72 6.38 -7.76 9.77
C SER A 72 6.93 -6.72 10.75
N PRO A 73 8.12 -6.15 10.46
CA PRO A 73 8.63 -5.00 11.18
C PRO A 73 7.66 -3.82 11.26
N ALA A 74 6.93 -3.53 10.18
CA ALA A 74 5.96 -2.46 10.14
C ALA A 74 4.79 -2.68 11.11
N GLU A 75 4.21 -3.88 11.11
CA GLU A 75 3.14 -4.24 12.05
C GLU A 75 3.62 -4.10 13.50
N LYS A 76 4.79 -4.65 13.82
CA LYS A 76 5.39 -4.59 15.16
C LYS A 76 5.68 -3.16 15.63
N ALA A 77 6.00 -2.26 14.70
CA ALA A 77 6.22 -0.85 14.99
C ALA A 77 4.92 -0.04 15.04
N GLY A 78 3.76 -0.66 14.78
CA GLY A 78 2.45 -0.02 14.85
C GLY A 78 2.06 0.76 13.60
N ILE A 79 2.74 0.53 12.47
CA ILE A 79 2.26 1.01 11.16
C ILE A 79 0.99 0.22 10.81
N SER A 80 0.00 0.92 10.28
CA SER A 80 -1.33 0.37 10.00
C SER A 80 -1.80 0.76 8.60
N ARG A 81 -2.76 -0.01 8.09
CA ARG A 81 -3.46 0.30 6.84
C ARG A 81 -4.08 1.70 6.92
N GLY A 82 -3.98 2.44 5.83
CA GLY A 82 -4.49 3.81 5.73
C GLY A 82 -3.56 4.89 6.31
N ASP A 83 -2.40 4.52 6.85
CA ASP A 83 -1.34 5.48 7.16
C ASP A 83 -0.77 6.07 5.86
N VAL A 84 -0.43 7.36 5.86
CA VAL A 84 0.28 8.00 4.76
C VAL A 84 1.69 8.36 5.21
N ILE A 85 2.69 7.74 4.60
CA ILE A 85 4.11 8.02 4.87
C ILE A 85 4.49 9.31 4.16
N ILE A 86 4.99 10.28 4.92
CA ILE A 86 5.38 11.61 4.42
C ILE A 86 6.88 11.90 4.56
N GLU A 87 7.58 11.16 5.43
CA GLU A 87 9.02 11.32 5.64
C GLU A 87 9.65 9.99 6.06
N MET A 88 10.90 9.76 5.64
CA MET A 88 11.70 8.64 6.10
C MET A 88 13.15 9.08 6.30
N ASN A 89 13.70 8.87 7.50
CA ASN A 89 15.04 9.30 7.92
C ASN A 89 15.31 10.79 7.60
N GLY A 90 14.35 11.67 7.91
CA GLY A 90 14.46 13.11 7.62
C GLY A 90 14.30 13.49 6.14
N LYS A 91 14.11 12.53 5.23
CA LYS A 91 13.87 12.80 3.81
C LYS A 91 12.38 12.80 3.51
N LYS A 92 11.89 13.86 2.88
CA LYS A 92 10.51 13.97 2.39
C LYS A 92 10.22 12.86 1.38
N ILE A 93 9.05 12.23 1.52
CA ILE A 93 8.52 11.24 0.59
C ILE A 93 7.55 11.95 -0.35
N VAL A 94 7.91 12.05 -1.63
CA VAL A 94 7.03 12.66 -2.65
C VAL A 94 6.04 11.62 -3.14
N ASP A 95 6.49 10.39 -3.38
CA ASP A 95 5.63 9.28 -3.80
C ASP A 95 6.01 7.93 -3.15
N HIS A 96 5.22 6.90 -3.41
CA HIS A 96 5.45 5.53 -2.93
C HIS A 96 6.80 4.92 -3.32
N ARG A 97 7.40 5.34 -4.44
CA ARG A 97 8.68 4.82 -4.93
C ARG A 97 9.83 5.30 -4.06
N ASP A 98 9.73 6.51 -3.52
CA ASP A 98 10.73 7.05 -2.58
C ASP A 98 10.87 6.16 -1.34
N VAL A 99 9.75 5.66 -0.81
CA VAL A 99 9.76 4.71 0.32
C VAL A 99 10.45 3.40 -0.09
N VAL A 100 10.12 2.86 -1.26
CA VAL A 100 10.73 1.62 -1.77
C VAL A 100 12.24 1.79 -1.93
N VAL A 101 12.68 2.89 -2.55
CA VAL A 101 14.10 3.20 -2.75
C VAL A 101 14.80 3.37 -1.41
N GLY A 102 14.23 4.17 -0.50
CA GLY A 102 14.88 4.47 0.76
C GLY A 102 14.96 3.24 1.68
N VAL A 103 13.97 2.33 1.68
CA VAL A 103 14.09 1.05 2.40
C VAL A 103 15.15 0.15 1.76
N ARG A 104 15.21 0.07 0.42
CA ARG A 104 16.20 -0.75 -0.31
C ARG A 104 17.64 -0.28 -0.14
N GLN A 105 17.85 0.99 0.19
CA GLN A 105 19.17 1.54 0.50
C GLN A 105 19.65 1.17 1.91
N GLN A 106 18.77 0.66 2.76
CA GLN A 106 19.09 0.21 4.11
C GLN A 106 19.22 -1.32 4.15
N LEU A 107 19.95 -1.79 5.15
CA LEU A 107 20.15 -3.20 5.40
C LEU A 107 19.29 -3.68 6.56
N ALA A 108 19.08 -4.99 6.63
CA ALA A 108 18.34 -5.59 7.73
C ALA A 108 19.00 -5.25 9.08
N GLY A 109 18.19 -5.07 10.12
CA GLY A 109 18.62 -4.68 11.46
C GLY A 109 18.85 -3.17 11.65
N GLN A 110 18.88 -2.37 10.59
CA GLN A 110 18.97 -0.92 10.72
C GLN A 110 17.66 -0.31 11.21
N LYS A 111 17.76 0.74 12.05
CA LYS A 111 16.61 1.53 12.49
C LYS A 111 16.33 2.63 11.48
N VAL A 112 15.05 2.79 11.16
CA VAL A 112 14.53 3.82 10.25
C VAL A 112 13.45 4.60 10.98
N GLU A 113 13.57 5.92 10.99
CA GLU A 113 12.52 6.82 11.47
C GLU A 113 11.56 7.10 10.31
N ILE A 114 10.27 6.91 10.53
CA ILE A 114 9.21 7.13 9.55
C ILE A 114 8.22 8.11 10.16
N LYS A 115 7.93 9.22 9.45
CA LYS A 115 6.84 10.12 9.78
C LYS A 115 5.62 9.75 8.94
N ILE A 116 4.51 9.53 9.62
CA ILE A 116 3.23 9.17 9.00
C ILE A 116 2.14 10.18 9.37
N LEU A 117 1.13 10.26 8.53
CA LEU A 117 -0.17 10.86 8.82
C LEU A 117 -1.19 9.74 9.03
N ARG A 118 -1.83 9.72 10.20
CA ARG A 118 -2.95 8.82 10.50
C ARG A 118 -4.19 9.65 10.80
N ARG A 119 -5.17 9.62 9.90
CA ARG A 119 -6.40 10.44 9.99
C ARG A 119 -6.08 11.94 10.22
N GLY A 120 -5.14 12.47 9.43
CA GLY A 120 -4.67 13.86 9.52
C GLY A 120 -3.68 14.16 10.65
N VAL A 121 -3.44 13.23 11.59
CA VAL A 121 -2.52 13.46 12.72
C VAL A 121 -1.13 12.91 12.41
N GLU A 122 -0.12 13.76 12.55
CA GLU A 122 1.29 13.35 12.40
C GLU A 122 1.74 12.43 13.55
N LYS A 123 2.44 11.36 13.20
CA LYS A 123 3.11 10.46 14.14
C LYS A 123 4.51 10.11 13.63
N LYS A 124 5.45 9.99 14.55
CA LYS A 124 6.79 9.45 14.28
C LYS A 124 6.86 8.01 14.78
N ILE A 125 7.31 7.11 13.92
CA ILE A 125 7.45 5.69 14.20
C ILE A 125 8.89 5.28 13.88
N ASN A 126 9.54 4.64 14.86
CA ASN A 126 10.86 4.05 14.65
C ASN A 126 10.68 2.56 14.34
N VAL A 127 11.20 2.11 13.20
CA VAL A 127 11.10 0.72 12.76
C VAL A 127 12.49 0.14 12.58
N THR A 128 12.73 -1.06 13.13
CA THR A 128 13.93 -1.83 12.82
C THR A 128 13.65 -2.73 11.64
N LEU A 129 14.35 -2.55 10.51
CA LEU A 129 14.12 -3.34 9.31
C LEU A 129 14.43 -4.82 9.53
N GLY A 130 13.58 -5.68 8.98
CA GLY A 130 13.74 -7.13 9.02
C GLY A 130 14.47 -7.66 7.80
N ASN A 131 14.70 -8.97 7.79
CA ASN A 131 15.09 -9.69 6.59
C ASN A 131 13.87 -9.92 5.71
N VAL A 132 14.06 -9.87 4.38
CA VAL A 132 13.02 -10.30 3.44
C VAL A 132 12.74 -11.79 3.72
N PRO A 133 11.48 -12.18 4.01
CA PRO A 133 11.12 -13.59 4.15
C PRO A 133 11.49 -14.35 2.88
N SER A 134 12.08 -15.53 3.00
CA SER A 134 12.33 -16.42 1.87
C SER A 134 11.02 -17.06 1.41
N VAL A 135 10.19 -16.26 0.75
CA VAL A 135 9.02 -16.73 -0.01
C VAL A 135 8.94 -15.87 -1.26
N SER A 136 8.73 -16.56 -2.40
CA SER A 136 8.83 -16.07 -3.76
C SER A 136 8.31 -14.65 -3.94
N ALA A 137 9.08 -13.86 -4.69
CA ALA A 137 8.75 -12.51 -5.11
C ALA A 137 7.39 -12.49 -5.82
N ALA A 138 6.33 -12.26 -5.07
CA ALA A 138 5.01 -12.00 -5.61
C ALA A 138 5.01 -10.56 -6.15
N GLY A 139 4.90 -10.46 -7.47
CA GLY A 139 5.09 -9.26 -8.26
C GLY A 139 4.29 -8.07 -7.75
N VAL A 140 4.96 -6.93 -7.76
CA VAL A 140 4.33 -5.63 -7.58
C VAL A 140 3.87 -5.20 -8.97
N SER A 141 2.57 -5.32 -9.28
CA SER A 141 2.02 -4.71 -10.49
C SER A 141 1.91 -3.20 -10.27
N PRO A 142 2.41 -2.36 -11.20
CA PRO A 142 2.29 -0.92 -11.08
C PRO A 142 0.83 -0.49 -11.30
N ALA A 143 0.25 0.21 -10.32
CA ALA A 143 -1.04 0.86 -10.45
C ALA A 143 -0.94 2.09 -11.37
N GLN A 144 -1.79 2.14 -12.41
CA GLN A 144 -1.87 3.20 -13.40
C GLN A 144 -2.97 4.22 -13.02
N PRO A 145 -2.85 5.53 -13.36
CA PRO A 145 -3.80 6.55 -12.92
C PRO A 145 -5.12 6.49 -13.71
N ALA A 146 -6.25 6.77 -13.05
CA ALA A 146 -7.60 6.75 -13.66
C ALA A 146 -8.25 8.15 -13.78
N PRO A 147 -9.16 8.39 -14.75
CA PRO A 147 -9.88 9.66 -14.96
C PRO A 147 -11.21 9.77 -14.18
N ARG A 148 -11.74 11.01 -14.08
CA ARG A 148 -12.92 11.43 -13.30
C ARG A 148 -14.26 11.28 -14.05
N VAL A 149 -15.35 10.90 -13.35
CA VAL A 149 -16.78 11.37 -13.43
C VAL A 149 -17.74 10.41 -12.68
N ALA A 150 -18.74 11.03 -12.03
CA ALA A 150 -19.79 10.62 -11.08
C ALA A 150 -20.88 9.61 -11.52
N ALA A 151 -21.60 9.09 -10.50
CA ALA A 151 -22.88 8.35 -10.42
C ALA A 151 -22.95 6.80 -10.59
N ARG A 152 -23.57 6.17 -9.58
CA ARG A 152 -23.97 4.75 -9.33
C ARG A 152 -22.89 3.70 -9.58
N LEU A 153 -22.44 3.06 -8.50
CA LEU A 153 -21.37 2.04 -8.50
C LEU A 153 -21.60 0.93 -9.52
N GLY A 154 -22.85 0.55 -9.82
CA GLY A 154 -23.20 -0.52 -10.77
C GLY A 154 -22.47 -1.83 -10.47
N ILE A 155 -22.41 -2.13 -9.17
CA ILE A 155 -21.93 -3.38 -8.60
C ILE A 155 -23.05 -3.97 -7.76
N THR A 156 -23.16 -5.29 -7.79
CA THR A 156 -24.03 -6.06 -6.90
C THR A 156 -23.14 -6.66 -5.81
N VAL A 157 -23.57 -6.52 -4.55
CA VAL A 157 -22.84 -7.06 -3.40
C VAL A 157 -23.69 -8.07 -2.63
N SER A 158 -23.04 -9.08 -2.07
CA SER A 158 -23.64 -10.09 -1.20
C SER A 158 -22.91 -10.11 0.15
N PRO A 159 -23.56 -10.58 1.23
CA PRO A 159 -22.89 -10.77 2.51
C PRO A 159 -21.77 -11.82 2.39
N VAL A 160 -20.75 -11.69 3.24
CA VAL A 160 -19.71 -12.71 3.38
C VAL A 160 -20.27 -13.87 4.19
N THR A 161 -20.40 -15.03 3.55
CA THR A 161 -20.79 -16.32 4.13
C THR A 161 -19.73 -17.39 3.83
N GLU A 162 -19.76 -18.53 4.53
CA GLU A 162 -18.88 -19.68 4.24
C GLU A 162 -18.96 -20.11 2.76
N GLU A 163 -20.16 -20.16 2.19
CA GLU A 163 -20.38 -20.47 0.77
C GLU A 163 -19.65 -19.49 -0.17
N THR A 164 -19.73 -18.18 0.11
CA THR A 164 -19.04 -17.18 -0.71
C THR A 164 -17.52 -17.18 -0.51
N MET A 165 -17.04 -17.50 0.69
CA MET A 165 -15.60 -17.65 0.96
C MET A 165 -15.01 -18.80 0.14
N ASP A 166 -15.72 -19.93 0.09
CA ASP A 166 -15.34 -21.10 -0.68
C ASP A 166 -15.45 -20.87 -2.21
N GLU A 167 -16.51 -20.20 -2.68
CA GLU A 167 -16.70 -19.90 -4.10
C GLU A 167 -15.61 -18.99 -4.67
N PHE A 168 -15.24 -17.94 -3.92
CA PHE A 168 -14.34 -16.89 -4.41
C PHE A 168 -12.91 -17.00 -3.85
N GLY A 169 -12.66 -17.92 -2.92
CA GLY A 169 -11.33 -18.23 -2.40
C GLY A 169 -10.69 -17.09 -1.59
N PHE A 170 -11.45 -16.41 -0.74
CA PHE A 170 -10.94 -15.34 0.12
C PHE A 170 -11.06 -15.69 1.61
N SER A 171 -10.13 -15.16 2.41
CA SER A 171 -10.14 -15.33 3.86
C SER A 171 -10.56 -14.03 4.56
N SER A 172 -11.86 -13.85 4.84
CA SER A 172 -12.36 -12.73 5.65
C SER A 172 -13.63 -13.10 6.40
N ASP A 173 -13.74 -12.66 7.65
CA ASP A 173 -14.89 -12.89 8.53
C ASP A 173 -15.93 -11.76 8.48
N HIS A 174 -15.72 -10.72 7.66
CA HIS A 174 -16.61 -9.57 7.54
C HIS A 174 -16.49 -8.88 6.19
N GLY A 175 -17.46 -8.01 5.88
CA GLY A 175 -17.50 -7.22 4.66
C GLY A 175 -18.61 -7.67 3.71
N VAL A 176 -18.52 -7.21 2.46
CA VAL A 176 -19.45 -7.61 1.40
C VAL A 176 -18.68 -8.02 0.15
N VAL A 177 -19.08 -9.14 -0.47
CA VAL A 177 -18.45 -9.65 -1.70
C VAL A 177 -19.15 -9.10 -2.93
N VAL A 178 -18.38 -8.68 -3.93
CA VAL A 178 -18.87 -8.21 -5.22
C VAL A 178 -19.22 -9.43 -6.08
N THR A 179 -20.50 -9.66 -6.33
CA THR A 179 -20.99 -10.80 -7.12
C THR A 179 -21.14 -10.46 -8.60
N GLU A 180 -21.35 -9.18 -8.91
CA GLU A 180 -21.50 -8.70 -10.27
C GLU A 180 -20.99 -7.26 -10.42
N VAL A 181 -20.40 -6.97 -11.58
CA VAL A 181 -19.98 -5.62 -11.96
C VAL A 181 -20.53 -5.34 -13.36
N GLN A 182 -21.43 -4.35 -13.46
CA GLN A 182 -22.05 -3.99 -14.72
C GLN A 182 -21.02 -3.33 -15.67
N PRO A 183 -20.93 -3.74 -16.94
CA PRO A 183 -20.04 -3.11 -17.91
C PRO A 183 -20.31 -1.60 -18.03
N GLY A 184 -19.24 -0.79 -18.04
CA GLY A 184 -19.35 0.66 -18.14
C GLY A 184 -19.79 1.37 -16.86
N SER A 185 -20.08 0.65 -15.77
CA SER A 185 -20.39 1.24 -14.46
C SER A 185 -19.19 1.88 -13.78
N VAL A 186 -19.43 2.62 -12.70
CA VAL A 186 -18.33 3.17 -11.87
C VAL A 186 -17.46 2.04 -11.33
N GLY A 187 -18.03 0.95 -10.83
CA GLY A 187 -17.28 -0.21 -10.34
C GLY A 187 -16.39 -0.82 -11.42
N ASN A 188 -16.89 -0.92 -12.65
CA ASN A 188 -16.09 -1.39 -13.78
C ASN A 188 -14.93 -0.44 -14.11
N ARG A 189 -15.16 0.88 -14.06
CA ARG A 189 -14.12 1.90 -14.26
C ARG A 189 -13.08 1.90 -13.13
N LEU A 190 -13.51 1.62 -11.91
CA LEU A 190 -12.68 1.45 -10.72
C LEU A 190 -11.91 0.12 -10.70
N ARG A 191 -12.08 -0.73 -11.73
CA ARG A 191 -11.46 -2.06 -11.83
C ARG A 191 -11.85 -2.99 -10.66
N LEU A 192 -13.04 -2.77 -10.10
CA LEU A 192 -13.68 -3.76 -9.23
C LEU A 192 -14.05 -4.96 -10.09
N ASN A 193 -13.82 -6.15 -9.55
CA ASN A 193 -14.06 -7.43 -10.19
C ASN A 193 -15.03 -8.27 -9.35
N ARG A 194 -15.72 -9.20 -10.01
CA ARG A 194 -16.42 -10.28 -9.29
C ARG A 194 -15.43 -11.04 -8.41
N GLY A 195 -15.80 -11.27 -7.16
CA GLY A 195 -14.96 -11.90 -6.14
C GLY A 195 -14.15 -10.92 -5.28
N ASP A 196 -14.16 -9.62 -5.60
CA ASP A 196 -13.59 -8.62 -4.69
C ASP A 196 -14.42 -8.52 -3.42
N VAL A 197 -13.77 -8.42 -2.25
CA VAL A 197 -14.46 -8.22 -0.97
C VAL A 197 -14.21 -6.82 -0.47
N ILE A 198 -15.27 -6.06 -0.19
CA ILE A 198 -15.18 -4.70 0.32
C ILE A 198 -15.28 -4.76 1.86
N LEU A 199 -14.18 -4.38 2.51
CA LEU A 199 -14.03 -4.45 3.96
C LEU A 199 -14.39 -3.13 4.65
N GLU A 200 -14.07 -2.00 4.02
CA GLU A 200 -14.29 -0.67 4.57
C GLU A 200 -14.75 0.33 3.51
N ILE A 201 -15.53 1.32 3.94
CA ILE A 201 -15.82 2.54 3.19
C ILE A 201 -15.36 3.74 4.03
N ASN A 202 -14.48 4.58 3.48
CA ASN A 202 -13.96 5.80 4.13
C ASN A 202 -13.42 5.52 5.56
N GLY A 203 -12.76 4.38 5.76
CA GLY A 203 -12.24 3.95 7.06
C GLY A 203 -13.29 3.44 8.06
N GLN A 204 -14.55 3.26 7.64
CA GLN A 204 -15.59 2.61 8.43
C GLN A 204 -15.73 1.14 8.01
N LYS A 205 -15.63 0.24 8.99
CA LYS A 205 -15.76 -1.20 8.79
C LYS A 205 -17.17 -1.58 8.35
N ILE A 206 -17.26 -2.42 7.33
CA ILE A 206 -18.51 -3.03 6.87
C ILE A 206 -18.62 -4.42 7.50
N SER A 207 -19.69 -4.66 8.25
CA SER A 207 -20.00 -5.98 8.82
C SER A 207 -20.95 -6.77 7.93
N ASP A 208 -21.90 -6.09 7.29
CA ASP A 208 -22.99 -6.68 6.54
C ASP A 208 -23.49 -5.73 5.43
N THR A 209 -24.44 -6.22 4.63
CA THR A 209 -25.09 -5.47 3.55
C THR A 209 -25.92 -4.29 4.07
N ALA A 210 -26.48 -4.37 5.29
CA ALA A 210 -27.22 -3.26 5.88
C ALA A 210 -26.30 -2.07 6.19
N LYS A 211 -25.11 -2.35 6.73
CA LYS A 211 -24.09 -1.34 7.02
C LYS A 211 -23.51 -0.74 5.75
N TRP A 212 -23.34 -1.55 4.71
CA TRP A 212 -22.96 -1.09 3.37
C TRP A 212 -23.95 -0.04 2.84
N GLU A 213 -25.24 -0.32 2.86
CA GLU A 213 -26.27 0.62 2.41
C GLU A 213 -26.31 1.88 3.29
N GLU A 214 -26.20 1.72 4.60
CA GLU A 214 -26.17 2.83 5.55
C GLU A 214 -25.02 3.79 5.24
N ILE A 215 -23.80 3.28 5.07
CA ILE A 215 -22.62 4.11 4.83
C ILE A 215 -22.71 4.78 3.45
N LEU A 216 -23.12 4.05 2.41
CA LEU A 216 -23.26 4.63 1.07
C LEU A 216 -24.33 5.71 0.99
N SER A 217 -25.45 5.56 1.71
CA SER A 217 -26.51 6.57 1.74
C SER A 217 -26.06 7.91 2.34
N LYS A 218 -25.07 7.86 3.24
CA LYS A 218 -24.49 9.01 3.94
C LYS A 218 -23.13 9.42 3.35
N ALA A 219 -22.64 8.70 2.35
CA ALA A 219 -21.28 8.87 1.87
C ALA A 219 -21.13 10.23 1.17
N PRO A 220 -20.05 10.98 1.45
CA PRO A 220 -19.73 12.19 0.73
C PRO A 220 -19.42 11.87 -0.74
N LYS A 221 -19.31 12.91 -1.59
CA LYS A 221 -18.93 12.78 -3.01
C LYS A 221 -17.65 11.96 -3.20
N ASN A 222 -16.70 11.96 -2.25
CA ASN A 222 -15.52 11.11 -2.35
C ASN A 222 -15.71 9.82 -1.54
N VAL A 223 -15.50 8.68 -2.18
CA VAL A 223 -15.61 7.36 -1.55
C VAL A 223 -14.33 6.57 -1.76
N VAL A 224 -13.82 6.00 -0.68
CA VAL A 224 -12.65 5.13 -0.66
C VAL A 224 -13.10 3.78 -0.14
N PHE A 225 -12.93 2.75 -0.96
CA PHE A 225 -13.15 1.36 -0.58
C PHE A 225 -11.83 0.73 -0.18
N LEU A 226 -11.81 0.00 0.94
CA LEU A 226 -10.77 -0.99 1.21
C LEU A 226 -11.22 -2.32 0.60
N VAL A 227 -10.53 -2.76 -0.44
CA VAL A 227 -10.87 -3.97 -1.19
C VAL A 227 -9.85 -5.06 -0.88
N LEU A 228 -10.34 -6.28 -0.64
CA LEU A 228 -9.57 -7.51 -0.50
C LEU A 228 -9.69 -8.31 -1.80
N ARG A 229 -8.55 -8.67 -2.38
CA ARG A 229 -8.42 -9.55 -3.55
C ARG A 229 -7.19 -10.43 -3.37
N GLU A 230 -7.32 -11.74 -3.58
CA GLU A 230 -6.21 -12.69 -3.49
C GLU A 230 -5.41 -12.53 -2.18
N ASP A 231 -6.11 -12.46 -1.04
CA ASP A 231 -5.56 -12.25 0.31
C ASP A 231 -4.77 -10.94 0.54
N ARG A 232 -4.93 -9.95 -0.34
CA ARG A 232 -4.30 -8.63 -0.21
C ARG A 232 -5.30 -7.52 -0.22
N THR A 233 -5.03 -6.51 0.59
CA THR A 233 -5.85 -5.31 0.64
C THR A 233 -5.27 -4.15 -0.16
N PHE A 234 -6.15 -3.39 -0.80
CA PHE A 234 -5.81 -2.19 -1.54
C PHE A 234 -6.94 -1.18 -1.49
N PHE A 235 -6.61 0.10 -1.59
CA PHE A 235 -7.59 1.17 -1.67
C PHE A 235 -8.02 1.43 -3.10
N VAL A 236 -9.32 1.61 -3.27
CA VAL A 236 -9.96 2.06 -4.51
C VAL A 236 -10.71 3.34 -4.18
N SER A 237 -10.35 4.44 -4.82
CA SER A 237 -10.97 5.75 -4.56
C SER A 237 -11.77 6.23 -5.76
N ALA A 238 -12.91 6.85 -5.49
CA ALA A 238 -13.85 7.34 -6.48
C ALA A 238 -14.45 8.68 -6.06
N ASN A 239 -14.91 9.44 -7.04
CA ASN A 239 -15.76 10.61 -6.84
C ASN A 239 -17.15 10.28 -7.42
N LEU A 240 -18.14 10.15 -6.54
CA LEU A 240 -19.54 9.80 -6.80
C LEU A 240 -20.39 10.98 -7.26
#